data_AF-A0A7N8Y4G0-F1
#
_entry.id   AF-A0A7N8Y4G0-F1
#
_cell.length_a   1.000
_cell.length_b   1.000
_cell.length_c   1.000
_cell.angle_alpha   90.00
_cell.angle_beta   90.00
_cell.angle_gamma   90.00
#
_symmetry.space_group_name_H-M   'P 1'
#
loop_
_entity.id
_entity.type
_entity.pdbx_description
1 polymer ?
#
loop_
_entity_poly.entity_id
_entity_poly.type
_entity_poly.pdbx_seq_one_letter_code
_entity_poly.pdbx_strand_id
1 'polypeptide(L)'
;METECPPVTVKGDWDPSQSKTVKNKLQLYFQSRKKSGGGDCRVEVEDGAPRAAVYFKRQDVRDNVLAKENHEITLGNQSVRLRLSSAAVSKTPKTEADFSIRPYGRSWSSLSHLY
;
A
#
# COMPACT_ATOMS: atom_id res chain seq x y z
N MET A 1 -2.71 -3.39 23.80
CA MET A 1 -3.68 -3.13 22.72
C MET A 1 -3.29 -4.02 21.58
N GLU A 2 -4.03 -5.11 21.39
CA GLU A 2 -3.79 -6.08 20.31
C GLU A 2 -4.02 -5.37 18.99
N THR A 3 -2.93 -5.02 18.31
CA THR A 3 -2.96 -4.45 16.95
C THR A 3 -3.39 -5.54 16.00
N GLU A 4 -4.69 -5.85 15.96
CA GLU A 4 -5.26 -6.59 14.85
C GLU A 4 -4.98 -5.79 13.58
N CYS A 5 -4.09 -6.33 12.74
CA CYS A 5 -3.67 -5.67 11.52
C CYS A 5 -4.90 -5.53 10.61
N PRO A 6 -5.38 -4.30 10.32
CA PRO A 6 -6.57 -4.13 9.50
C PRO A 6 -6.34 -4.73 8.11
N PRO A 7 -7.38 -5.34 7.52
CA PRO A 7 -7.26 -5.97 6.21
C PRO A 7 -6.91 -4.95 5.14
N VAL A 8 -6.21 -5.42 4.12
CA VAL A 8 -5.86 -4.63 2.93
C VAL A 8 -6.83 -4.99 1.82
N THR A 9 -7.57 -4.01 1.32
CA THR A 9 -8.41 -4.19 0.14
C THR A 9 -7.56 -4.05 -1.12
N VAL A 10 -7.66 -5.03 -2.00
CA VAL A 10 -7.05 -5.06 -3.33
C VAL A 10 -8.17 -4.85 -4.35
N LYS A 11 -7.99 -3.92 -5.26
CA LYS A 11 -8.88 -3.67 -6.39
C LYS A 11 -8.12 -3.92 -7.69
N GLY A 12 -8.81 -4.34 -8.74
CA GLY A 12 -8.20 -4.40 -10.08
C GLY A 12 -9.25 -4.49 -11.17
N ASP A 13 -8.78 -4.83 -12.37
CA ASP A 13 -9.57 -4.90 -13.60
C ASP A 13 -9.69 -6.37 -14.05
N TRP A 14 -10.11 -7.25 -13.15
CA TRP A 14 -10.35 -8.67 -13.47
C TRP A 14 -11.84 -8.98 -13.53
N ASP A 15 -12.21 -9.97 -14.34
CA ASP A 15 -13.60 -10.36 -14.46
C ASP A 15 -14.08 -11.12 -13.21
N PRO A 16 -15.25 -10.76 -12.62
CA PRO A 16 -15.78 -11.45 -11.45
C PRO A 16 -16.11 -12.93 -11.71
N SER A 17 -16.35 -13.33 -12.97
CA SER A 17 -16.53 -14.73 -13.34
C SER A 17 -15.26 -15.56 -13.12
N GLN A 18 -14.09 -14.91 -13.06
CA GLN A 18 -12.79 -15.53 -12.80
C GLN A 18 -12.33 -15.38 -11.35
N SER A 19 -13.21 -14.98 -10.42
CA SER A 19 -12.90 -14.75 -9.00
C SER A 19 -12.13 -15.89 -8.34
N LYS A 20 -12.46 -17.16 -8.65
CA LYS A 20 -11.73 -18.36 -8.18
C LYS A 20 -10.27 -18.39 -8.64
N THR A 21 -10.03 -18.17 -9.92
CA THR A 21 -8.68 -18.16 -10.51
C THR A 21 -7.87 -16.99 -9.98
N VAL A 22 -8.51 -15.82 -9.94
CA VAL A 22 -7.95 -14.58 -9.40
C VAL A 22 -7.53 -14.75 -7.94
N LYS A 23 -8.39 -15.36 -7.11
CA LYS A 23 -8.09 -15.66 -5.69
C LYS A 23 -6.78 -16.44 -5.55
N ASN A 24 -6.64 -17.54 -6.28
CA ASN A 24 -5.45 -18.37 -6.19
C ASN A 24 -4.19 -17.63 -6.68
N LYS A 25 -4.29 -16.88 -7.77
CA LYS A 25 -3.20 -16.06 -8.32
C LYS A 25 -2.78 -14.93 -7.38
N LEU A 26 -3.74 -14.19 -6.82
CA LEU A 26 -3.48 -13.17 -5.80
C LEU A 26 -2.78 -13.80 -4.60
N GLN A 27 -3.29 -14.91 -4.09
CA GLN A 27 -2.73 -15.57 -2.92
C GLN A 27 -1.27 -15.96 -3.16
N LEU A 28 -0.95 -16.63 -4.28
CA LEU A 28 0.42 -16.98 -4.64
C LEU A 28 1.34 -15.75 -4.82
N TYR A 29 0.80 -14.66 -5.36
CA TYR A 29 1.54 -13.41 -5.56
C TYR A 29 1.85 -12.69 -4.25
N PHE A 30 0.85 -12.54 -3.37
CA PHE A 30 0.98 -11.95 -2.04
C PHE A 30 1.72 -12.85 -1.04
N GLN A 31 1.78 -14.16 -1.28
CA GLN A 31 2.66 -15.06 -0.52
C GLN A 31 4.14 -14.96 -0.93
N SER A 32 4.43 -14.48 -2.14
CA SER A 32 5.80 -14.36 -2.63
C SER A 32 6.50 -13.08 -2.16
N ARG A 33 7.37 -13.19 -1.14
CA ARG A 33 8.25 -12.09 -0.67
C ARG A 33 9.01 -11.39 -1.80
N LYS A 34 9.57 -12.14 -2.74
CA LYS A 34 10.38 -11.57 -3.84
C LYS A 34 9.57 -10.73 -4.83
N LYS A 35 8.28 -11.03 -5.02
CA LYS A 35 7.44 -10.33 -6.01
C LYS A 35 6.73 -9.14 -5.37
N SER A 36 5.92 -9.40 -4.35
CA SER A 36 5.07 -8.40 -3.70
C SER A 36 5.64 -7.83 -2.40
N GLY A 37 6.72 -8.40 -1.85
CA GLY A 37 7.17 -8.08 -0.49
C GLY A 37 6.37 -8.80 0.60
N GLY A 38 5.45 -9.69 0.20
CA GLY A 38 4.43 -10.29 1.06
C GLY A 38 4.89 -11.48 1.93
N GLY A 39 3.97 -12.36 2.31
CA GLY A 39 4.19 -13.41 3.31
C GLY A 39 2.92 -14.21 3.60
N ASP A 40 2.78 -14.74 4.82
CA ASP A 40 1.59 -15.52 5.19
C ASP A 40 0.36 -14.60 5.23
N CYS A 41 -0.49 -14.71 4.21
CA CYS A 41 -1.69 -13.89 4.02
C CYS A 41 -2.87 -14.72 3.53
N ARG A 42 -4.09 -14.32 3.92
CA ARG A 42 -5.35 -14.92 3.48
C ARG A 42 -6.06 -13.95 2.55
N VAL A 43 -6.40 -14.40 1.34
CA VAL A 43 -7.12 -13.59 0.33
C VAL A 43 -8.57 -14.03 0.26
N GLU A 44 -9.49 -13.08 0.31
CA GLU A 44 -10.92 -13.27 0.07
C GLU A 44 -11.35 -12.37 -1.08
N VAL A 45 -11.83 -12.95 -2.18
CA VAL A 45 -12.32 -12.18 -3.33
C VAL A 45 -13.81 -11.89 -3.10
N GLU A 46 -14.23 -10.66 -3.36
CA GLU A 46 -15.62 -10.23 -3.32
C GLU A 46 -16.35 -10.74 -4.56
N ASP A 47 -17.49 -11.42 -4.35
CA ASP A 47 -18.29 -11.94 -5.45
C ASP A 47 -19.08 -10.79 -6.12
N GLY A 48 -18.98 -10.66 -7.44
CA GLY A 48 -19.64 -9.58 -8.20
C GLY A 48 -18.87 -8.27 -8.30
N ALA A 49 -17.69 -8.15 -7.69
CA ALA A 49 -16.82 -6.98 -7.86
C ALA A 49 -15.37 -7.39 -8.12
N PRO A 50 -14.58 -6.60 -8.86
CA PRO A 50 -13.17 -6.87 -9.06
C PRO A 50 -12.35 -6.38 -7.86
N ARG A 51 -12.71 -6.90 -6.68
CA ARG A 51 -12.17 -6.51 -5.37
C ARG A 51 -11.86 -7.76 -4.54
N ALA A 52 -10.85 -7.66 -3.70
CA ALA A 52 -10.45 -8.71 -2.78
C ALA A 52 -9.96 -8.11 -1.46
N ALA A 53 -10.25 -8.74 -0.32
CA ALA A 53 -9.70 -8.42 0.98
C ALA A 53 -8.54 -9.37 1.31
N VAL A 54 -7.40 -8.83 1.73
CA VAL A 54 -6.22 -9.59 2.12
C VAL A 54 -5.93 -9.36 3.59
N TYR A 55 -5.95 -10.45 4.35
CA TYR A 55 -5.65 -10.47 5.77
C TYR A 55 -4.21 -10.94 5.95
N PHE A 56 -3.37 -10.05 6.48
CA PHE A 56 -1.98 -10.35 6.77
C PHE A 56 -1.82 -10.72 8.24
N LYS A 57 -1.09 -11.80 8.54
CA LYS A 57 -0.76 -12.16 9.92
C LYS A 57 0.25 -11.22 10.57
N ARG A 58 1.07 -10.53 9.77
CA ARG A 58 2.16 -9.67 10.25
C ARG A 58 2.03 -8.27 9.68
N GLN A 59 2.24 -7.28 10.53
CA GLN A 59 2.26 -5.87 10.12
C GLN A 59 3.43 -5.57 9.17
N ASP A 60 4.63 -6.10 9.42
CA ASP A 60 5.81 -5.91 8.56
C ASP A 60 5.53 -6.27 7.10
N VAL A 61 4.80 -7.36 6.91
CA VAL A 61 4.43 -7.89 5.58
C VAL A 61 3.47 -6.94 4.89
N ARG A 62 2.45 -6.46 5.62
CA ARG A 62 1.50 -5.46 5.12
C ARG A 62 2.21 -4.16 4.73
N ASP A 63 3.11 -3.65 5.57
CA ASP A 63 3.83 -2.40 5.28
C ASP A 63 4.70 -2.51 4.04
N ASN A 64 5.36 -3.66 3.82
CA ASN A 64 6.16 -3.90 2.62
C ASN A 64 5.29 -3.94 1.35
N VAL A 65 4.17 -4.66 1.43
CA VAL A 65 3.19 -4.75 0.34
C VAL A 65 2.54 -3.40 0.06
N LEU A 66 2.26 -2.58 1.07
CA LEU A 66 1.73 -1.21 0.93
C LEU A 66 2.78 -0.19 0.49
N ALA A 67 4.06 -0.40 0.83
CA ALA A 67 5.16 0.44 0.36
C ALA A 67 5.36 0.27 -1.16
N LYS A 68 5.00 -0.91 -1.68
CA LYS A 68 4.96 -1.16 -3.11
C LYS A 68 3.58 -0.81 -3.64
N GLU A 69 3.46 0.24 -4.44
CA GLU A 69 2.16 0.67 -4.98
C GLU A 69 1.82 -0.01 -6.32
N ASN A 70 2.84 -0.47 -7.05
CA ASN A 70 2.68 -1.18 -8.32
C ASN A 70 2.68 -2.69 -8.12
N HIS A 71 1.49 -3.29 -8.08
CA HIS A 71 1.29 -4.73 -8.12
C HIS A 71 0.63 -5.11 -9.43
N GLU A 72 1.15 -6.13 -10.09
CA GLU A 72 0.60 -6.65 -11.33
C GLU A 72 0.63 -8.16 -11.30
N ILE A 73 -0.48 -8.77 -11.70
CA ILE A 73 -0.62 -10.22 -11.80
C ILE A 73 -1.01 -10.62 -13.21
N THR A 74 -0.53 -11.78 -13.63
CA THR A 74 -0.91 -12.39 -14.92
C THR A 74 -2.00 -13.42 -14.70
N LEU A 75 -3.20 -13.11 -15.22
CA LEU A 75 -4.37 -13.97 -15.26
C LEU A 75 -4.46 -14.59 -16.65
N GLY A 76 -3.90 -15.80 -16.80
CA GLY A 76 -3.80 -16.46 -18.10
C GLY A 76 -2.94 -15.63 -19.04
N ASN A 77 -3.58 -14.97 -20.02
CA ASN A 77 -2.93 -14.12 -21.03
C ASN A 77 -3.11 -12.61 -20.78
N GLN A 78 -3.78 -12.23 -19.69
CA GLN A 78 -4.02 -10.83 -19.36
C GLN A 78 -3.19 -10.42 -18.14
N SER A 79 -2.47 -9.30 -18.24
CA SER A 79 -1.88 -8.62 -17.10
C SER A 79 -2.90 -7.68 -16.48
N VAL A 80 -3.13 -7.83 -15.18
CA VAL A 80 -4.05 -6.98 -14.42
C VAL A 80 -3.29 -6.27 -13.32
N ARG A 81 -3.41 -4.94 -13.33
CA ARG A 81 -2.83 -4.09 -12.29
C ARG A 81 -3.72 -4.12 -11.05
N LEU A 82 -3.10 -4.34 -9.91
CA LEU A 82 -3.73 -4.38 -8.60
C LEU A 82 -3.43 -3.08 -7.86
N ARG A 83 -4.48 -2.47 -7.31
CA ARG A 83 -4.41 -1.30 -6.41
C ARG A 83 -4.72 -1.73 -5.00
N LEU A 84 -3.81 -1.44 -4.09
CA LEU A 84 -3.99 -1.72 -2.66
C LEU A 84 -4.49 -0.49 -1.93
N SER A 85 -5.49 -0.68 -1.08
CA SER A 85 -5.98 0.31 -0.14
C SER A 85 -6.10 -0.33 1.24
N SER A 86 -5.39 0.21 2.21
CA SER A 86 -5.54 -0.14 3.62
C SER A 86 -6.84 0.44 4.17
N ALA A 87 -7.61 -0.33 4.95
CA ALA A 87 -8.77 0.21 5.68
C ALA A 87 -8.37 1.25 6.74
N ALA A 88 -7.17 1.12 7.32
CA ALA A 88 -6.55 2.18 8.12
C ALA A 88 -5.79 3.14 7.19
N VAL A 89 -6.46 4.24 6.83
CA VAL A 89 -5.91 5.50 6.33
C VAL A 89 -5.14 5.42 4.99
N SER A 90 -5.73 6.10 4.02
CA SER A 90 -5.13 6.64 2.80
C SER A 90 -3.67 7.06 2.96
N LYS A 91 -2.75 6.32 2.32
CA LYS A 91 -1.51 6.94 1.84
C LYS A 91 -1.90 7.76 0.61
N THR A 92 -2.15 9.04 0.82
CA THR A 92 -2.02 10.05 -0.23
C THR A 92 -0.60 9.93 -0.80
N PRO A 93 -0.41 9.69 -2.11
CA PRO A 93 0.89 9.90 -2.73
C PRO A 93 1.19 11.40 -2.64
N LYS A 94 1.96 11.81 -1.62
CA LYS A 94 2.60 13.12 -1.61
C LYS A 94 3.83 13.03 -2.52
N THR A 95 3.58 13.07 -3.81
CA THR A 95 4.58 13.48 -4.79
C THR A 95 4.29 14.94 -5.11
N GLU A 96 5.24 15.82 -4.79
CA GLU A 96 5.38 17.22 -5.28
C GLU A 96 4.29 18.23 -4.81
N ALA A 97 4.55 19.43 -4.30
CA ALA A 97 5.75 20.24 -4.10
C ALA A 97 5.43 21.28 -3.01
N ASP A 98 6.39 21.59 -2.13
CA ASP A 98 6.60 22.98 -1.69
C ASP A 98 8.05 23.13 -1.25
N PHE A 99 8.90 23.33 -2.26
CA PHE A 99 10.15 24.05 -2.10
C PHE A 99 9.80 25.47 -1.62
N SER A 100 9.79 25.70 -0.31
CA SER A 100 9.85 27.05 0.23
C SER A 100 10.91 27.13 1.32
N ILE A 101 12.16 27.13 0.85
CA ILE A 101 13.27 27.72 1.58
C ILE A 101 12.96 29.21 1.75
N ARG A 102 12.57 29.61 2.96
CA ARG A 102 12.87 30.95 3.51
C ARG A 102 13.06 30.86 5.02
N PRO A 103 14.30 30.85 5.55
CA PRO A 103 14.52 31.28 6.92
C PRO A 103 14.47 32.80 6.92
N TYR A 104 13.31 33.39 7.21
CA TYR A 104 13.26 34.79 7.66
C TYR A 104 12.90 34.82 9.13
N GLY A 105 13.86 35.28 9.93
CA GLY A 105 13.60 35.80 11.27
C GLY A 105 13.77 34.81 12.41
N ARG A 106 15.02 34.58 12.82
CA ARG A 106 15.37 34.60 14.26
C ARG A 106 16.87 34.87 14.44
N SER A 107 17.16 36.18 14.48
CA SER A 107 18.01 36.87 15.44
C SER A 107 19.35 36.21 15.79
N TRP A 108 20.40 36.59 15.07
CA TRP A 108 21.77 36.51 15.56
C TRP A 108 22.09 37.75 16.40
N SER A 109 22.47 37.47 17.65
CA SER A 109 23.64 38.01 18.35
C SER A 109 23.94 39.51 18.27
N SER A 110 23.94 40.12 19.46
CA SER A 110 25.00 40.98 19.98
C SER A 110 25.26 42.32 19.27
N LEU A 111 24.83 43.42 19.91
CA LEU A 111 25.51 44.72 19.80
C LEU A 111 25.50 45.44 21.15
N SER A 112 26.71 45.54 21.68
CA SER A 112 27.31 46.59 22.50
C SER A 112 26.45 47.84 22.72
N HIS A 113 26.30 48.24 23.98
CA HIS A 113 26.18 49.67 24.30
C HIS A 113 27.30 50.04 25.27
N LEU A 114 28.20 50.88 24.75
CA LEU A 114 28.95 51.83 25.55
C LEU A 114 27.95 52.70 26.33
N TYR A 115 28.18 52.84 27.63
CA TYR A 115 28.31 54.14 28.27
C TYR A 115 29.15 54.01 29.54
#